data_AF-A0A4Z0A046-F1
#
_entry.id   AF-A0A4Z0A046-F1
#
_cell.length_a   1.000
_cell.length_b   1.000
_cell.length_c   1.000
_cell.angle_alpha   90.00
_cell.angle_beta   90.00
_cell.angle_gamma   90.00
#
_symmetry.space_group_name_H-M   'P 1'
#
loop_
_entity.id
_entity.type
_entity.pdbx_description
1 polymer ?
#
loop_
_entity_poly.entity_id
_entity_poly.type
_entity_poly.pdbx_seq_one_letter_code
_entity_poly.pdbx_strand_id
1 'polypeptide(L)'
;MSDFQRFACPCTEKLHTDLGEIISDEGADVFPNTCDDDARMTEAIEYPSRLNPKNFRLTLIIVPCTKHPDVKVRYVMCAVNLEQAIATRKESLRKAASDPSELAIHMSSLARFRHLFFLVTSRNEFLVYATSGLDRCLRTLQMDDYHKAMYMAEMGVYHHSSFHHFGAGLESISDMINAIQCLKDAIELLSEDSPTALASYLDRELASLLLCQFRSDPHKDVLENAAIARLRERVDLPMDLRCRSSSLEILTDILMSRFESNQSAIDLDDAIAYHEKVLRLLPDIEMDDDGTIKCTDTKSETTLDALTSYSTFLCTRFGQTGALKSTDLETAMYWAEFVTKRIPKDCSQRTKRRRENCLVNCLMQRYQADGPIEDIYRAYRTTTPHRV
;
A
#
# COMPACT_ATOMS: atom_id res chain seq x y z
N MET A 1 -2.65 -1.15 0.93
CA MET A 1 -4.13 -1.14 0.78
C MET A 1 -4.47 -1.25 -0.70
N SER A 2 -5.56 -1.91 -1.07
CA SER A 2 -6.08 -1.78 -2.44
C SER A 2 -6.63 -0.36 -2.64
N ASP A 3 -6.59 0.15 -3.87
CA ASP A 3 -7.00 1.52 -4.23
C ASP A 3 -8.45 1.90 -3.85
N PHE A 4 -9.25 0.93 -3.38
CA PHE A 4 -10.68 1.05 -3.09
C PHE A 4 -11.04 1.00 -1.60
N GLN A 5 -10.07 0.80 -0.70
CA GLN A 5 -10.31 0.89 0.74
C GLN A 5 -10.52 2.35 1.15
N ARG A 6 -11.54 2.64 1.96
CA ARG A 6 -11.87 4.00 2.41
C ARG A 6 -12.09 4.04 3.91
N PHE A 7 -11.51 5.02 4.60
CA PHE A 7 -11.84 5.27 5.99
C PHE A 7 -13.25 5.81 6.13
N ALA A 8 -13.97 5.28 7.10
CA ALA A 8 -15.20 5.85 7.61
C ALA A 8 -15.16 5.80 9.13
N CYS A 9 -16.00 6.61 9.75
CA CYS A 9 -16.26 6.53 11.18
C CYS A 9 -17.76 6.23 11.38
N PRO A 10 -18.19 5.87 12.59
CA PRO A 10 -19.60 5.57 12.86
C PRO A 10 -20.56 6.70 12.44
N CYS A 11 -20.10 7.96 12.42
CA CYS A 11 -20.87 9.11 11.95
C CYS A 11 -21.24 9.05 10.46
N THR A 12 -20.44 8.36 9.63
CA THR A 12 -20.58 8.33 8.16
C THR A 12 -20.91 6.94 7.63
N GLU A 13 -20.82 5.90 8.45
CA GLU A 13 -20.96 4.51 8.05
C GLU A 13 -22.28 4.23 7.31
N LYS A 14 -23.42 4.57 7.93
CA LYS A 14 -24.76 4.31 7.38
C LYS A 14 -24.97 4.91 6.00
N LEU A 15 -24.32 6.04 5.70
CA LEU A 15 -24.41 6.68 4.39
C LEU A 15 -23.83 5.84 3.26
N HIS A 16 -23.02 4.83 3.59
CA HIS A 16 -22.40 3.92 2.65
C HIS A 16 -23.04 2.53 2.71
N THR A 17 -23.32 2.01 3.91
CA THR A 17 -23.87 0.66 4.09
C THR A 17 -25.34 0.55 3.70
N ASP A 18 -26.13 1.62 3.83
CA ASP A 18 -27.57 1.60 3.49
C ASP A 18 -27.84 1.58 1.97
N LEU A 19 -26.79 1.63 1.14
CA LEU A 19 -26.87 1.69 -0.32
C LEU A 19 -26.62 0.35 -1.01
N GLY A 20 -26.27 -0.69 -0.26
CA GLY A 20 -25.78 -1.94 -0.82
C GLY A 20 -25.95 -3.11 0.13
N GLU A 21 -25.66 -4.31 -0.36
CA GLU A 21 -25.65 -5.52 0.46
C GLU A 21 -24.33 -5.60 1.21
N ILE A 22 -24.38 -5.82 2.54
CA ILE A 22 -23.20 -6.08 3.34
C ILE A 22 -22.77 -7.52 3.06
N ILE A 23 -21.59 -7.69 2.46
CA ILE A 23 -21.01 -9.00 2.15
C ILE A 23 -20.30 -9.57 3.37
N SER A 24 -19.53 -8.74 4.07
CA SER A 24 -18.85 -9.13 5.32
C SER A 24 -18.66 -7.93 6.24
N ASP A 25 -18.60 -8.21 7.55
CA ASP A 25 -18.31 -7.26 8.62
C ASP A 25 -17.40 -7.97 9.62
N GLU A 26 -16.10 -7.76 9.47
CA GLU A 26 -15.06 -8.52 10.17
C GLU A 26 -14.22 -7.61 11.07
N GLY A 27 -13.82 -8.14 12.23
CA GLY A 27 -12.88 -7.46 13.12
C GLY A 27 -11.50 -7.33 12.50
N ALA A 28 -10.70 -6.38 13.00
CA ALA A 28 -9.39 -6.05 12.43
C ALA A 28 -8.36 -7.21 12.40
N ASP A 29 -8.57 -8.25 13.20
CA ASP A 29 -7.64 -9.40 13.32
C ASP A 29 -7.91 -10.52 12.30
N VAL A 30 -8.97 -10.42 11.50
CA VAL A 30 -9.28 -11.42 10.48
C VAL A 30 -8.48 -11.08 9.22
N PHE A 31 -7.52 -11.93 8.87
CA PHE A 31 -7.03 -12.01 7.49
C PHE A 31 -8.13 -12.69 6.68
N PRO A 32 -8.92 -11.99 5.86
CA PRO A 32 -9.81 -12.69 4.97
C PRO A 32 -8.94 -13.55 4.04
N ASN A 33 -9.18 -14.87 4.04
CA ASN A 33 -8.68 -15.83 3.06
C ASN A 33 -9.16 -15.53 1.61
N THR A 34 -9.67 -14.33 1.37
CA THR A 34 -10.22 -13.85 0.10
C THR A 34 -9.49 -12.60 -0.38
N CYS A 35 -8.20 -12.46 -0.08
CA CYS A 35 -7.35 -11.73 -1.02
C CYS A 35 -7.34 -12.57 -2.29
N ASP A 36 -8.25 -12.26 -3.23
CA ASP A 36 -7.99 -12.52 -4.65
C ASP A 36 -6.52 -12.12 -4.89
N ASP A 37 -5.75 -13.09 -5.37
CA ASP A 37 -4.29 -13.12 -5.54
C ASP A 37 -3.71 -11.99 -6.43
N ASP A 38 -4.45 -10.94 -6.76
CA ASP A 38 -4.07 -9.94 -7.77
C ASP A 38 -3.61 -8.58 -7.18
N ALA A 39 -3.51 -8.40 -5.85
CA ALA A 39 -3.31 -7.08 -5.25
C ALA A 39 -2.11 -6.96 -4.28
N ARG A 40 -0.88 -7.23 -4.76
CA ARG A 40 0.32 -6.52 -4.28
C ARG A 40 0.87 -5.70 -5.46
N MET A 41 0.70 -4.38 -5.42
CA MET A 41 1.73 -3.44 -4.92
C MET A 41 3.12 -3.70 -5.50
N THR A 42 3.23 -3.69 -6.82
CA THR A 42 4.40 -3.16 -7.54
C THR A 42 3.94 -2.84 -8.96
N GLU A 43 3.74 -1.55 -9.25
CA GLU A 43 3.42 -1.04 -10.59
C GLU A 43 2.22 -1.70 -11.29
N ALA A 44 1.01 -1.36 -10.86
CA ALA A 44 -0.19 -1.70 -11.64
C ALA A 44 -1.24 -0.59 -11.56
N ILE A 45 -1.03 0.44 -12.39
CA ILE A 45 -2.11 1.07 -13.17
C ILE A 45 -2.63 0.05 -14.24
N GLU A 46 -2.46 -1.25 -14.02
CA GLU A 46 -2.92 -2.29 -14.94
C GLU A 46 -4.41 -2.55 -14.70
N TYR A 47 -5.17 -1.74 -15.44
CA TYR A 47 -6.53 -1.97 -15.92
C TYR A 47 -7.70 -1.75 -14.95
N PRO A 48 -8.20 -0.50 -14.84
CA PRO A 48 -9.56 -0.20 -14.35
C PRO A 48 -10.69 -0.93 -15.11
N SER A 49 -10.40 -1.58 -16.25
CA SER A 49 -11.38 -2.26 -17.12
C SER A 49 -11.98 -3.56 -16.58
N ARG A 50 -11.61 -4.01 -15.36
CA ARG A 50 -12.26 -5.15 -14.67
C ARG A 50 -13.31 -4.74 -13.64
N LEU A 51 -13.41 -3.45 -13.28
CA LEU A 51 -14.33 -3.01 -12.24
C LEU A 51 -15.72 -2.70 -12.82
N ASN A 52 -16.75 -3.29 -12.24
CA ASN A 52 -18.13 -3.06 -12.67
C ASN A 52 -18.79 -1.99 -11.77
N PRO A 53 -19.18 -0.81 -12.30
CA PRO A 53 -19.80 0.23 -11.48
C PRO A 53 -21.16 -0.17 -10.92
N LYS A 54 -21.81 -1.20 -11.48
CA LYS A 54 -23.12 -1.70 -11.01
C LYS A 54 -23.02 -2.71 -9.87
N ASN A 55 -21.86 -3.35 -9.70
CA ASN A 55 -21.60 -4.32 -8.64
C ASN A 55 -20.20 -4.08 -8.07
N PHE A 56 -19.98 -2.87 -7.55
CA PHE A 56 -18.69 -2.43 -7.05
C PHE A 56 -18.52 -2.87 -5.59
N ARG A 57 -17.42 -3.56 -5.29
CA ARG A 57 -17.08 -3.95 -3.91
C ARG A 57 -16.33 -2.80 -3.24
N LEU A 58 -16.97 -2.16 -2.27
CA LEU A 58 -16.38 -1.12 -1.45
C LEU A 58 -16.02 -1.71 -0.08
N THR A 59 -14.76 -1.54 0.32
CA THR A 59 -14.30 -1.89 1.67
C THR A 59 -14.16 -0.63 2.50
N LEU A 60 -14.96 -0.49 3.54
CA LEU A 60 -14.88 0.57 4.53
C LEU A 60 -14.05 0.09 5.71
N ILE A 61 -13.09 0.92 6.12
CA ILE A 61 -12.33 0.73 7.35
C ILE A 61 -12.97 1.64 8.39
N ILE A 62 -13.78 1.05 9.25
CA ILE A 62 -14.46 1.78 10.31
C ILE A 62 -13.46 2.02 11.42
N VAL A 63 -13.10 3.27 11.64
CA VAL A 63 -12.20 3.69 12.72
C VAL A 63 -12.93 4.44 13.82
N PRO A 64 -12.42 4.39 15.07
CA PRO A 64 -12.88 5.28 16.12
C PRO A 64 -12.79 6.75 15.70
N CYS A 65 -13.63 7.58 16.29
CA CYS A 65 -13.53 9.04 16.17
C CYS A 65 -13.79 9.71 17.51
N THR A 66 -13.59 11.03 17.57
CA THR A 66 -13.85 11.87 18.75
C THR A 66 -15.25 11.68 19.36
N LYS A 67 -16.26 11.37 18.54
CA LYS A 67 -17.65 11.11 18.99
C LYS A 67 -17.91 9.66 19.40
N HIS A 68 -17.07 8.74 18.94
CA HIS A 68 -17.22 7.30 19.15
C HIS A 68 -15.83 6.66 19.41
N PRO A 69 -15.19 6.97 20.55
CA PRO A 69 -13.83 6.54 20.84
C PRO A 69 -13.73 5.03 21.14
N ASP A 70 -14.80 4.43 21.66
CA ASP A 70 -14.82 3.01 22.06
C ASP A 70 -14.99 2.03 20.88
N VAL A 71 -15.16 2.55 19.66
CA VAL A 71 -15.35 1.71 18.47
C VAL A 71 -14.01 1.08 18.07
N LYS A 72 -13.97 -0.25 18.06
CA LYS A 72 -12.84 -1.00 17.53
C LYS A 72 -12.79 -0.90 16.02
N VAL A 73 -11.57 -0.94 15.48
CA VAL A 73 -11.35 -1.00 14.04
C VAL A 73 -12.00 -2.26 13.47
N ARG A 74 -12.78 -2.10 12.40
CA ARG A 74 -13.40 -3.21 11.67
C ARG A 74 -13.52 -2.90 10.19
N TYR A 75 -13.63 -3.95 9.39
CA TYR A 75 -13.70 -3.88 7.94
C TYR A 75 -15.10 -4.29 7.49
N VAL A 76 -15.79 -3.38 6.80
CA VAL A 76 -17.11 -3.63 6.23
C VAL A 76 -16.98 -3.68 4.72
N MET A 77 -17.29 -4.82 4.11
CA MET A 77 -17.35 -4.94 2.66
C MET A 77 -18.80 -4.85 2.21
N CYS A 78 -19.11 -3.88 1.36
CA CYS A 78 -20.43 -3.70 0.76
C CYS A 78 -20.40 -3.79 -0.76
N ALA A 79 -21.40 -4.45 -1.34
CA ALA A 79 -21.67 -4.45 -2.77
C ALA A 79 -22.57 -3.26 -3.10
N VAL A 80 -22.04 -2.28 -3.84
CA VAL A 80 -22.72 -1.03 -4.13
C VAL A 80 -22.83 -0.81 -5.64
N ASN A 81 -24.00 -0.38 -6.10
CA ASN A 81 -24.15 0.20 -7.43
C ASN A 81 -23.82 1.69 -7.36
N LEU A 82 -22.69 2.10 -7.94
CA LEU A 82 -22.17 3.46 -7.83
C LEU A 82 -23.11 4.51 -8.44
N GLU A 83 -23.79 4.20 -9.54
CA GLU A 83 -24.74 5.13 -10.17
C GLU A 83 -25.95 5.39 -9.26
N GLN A 84 -26.50 4.32 -8.68
CA GLN A 84 -27.61 4.40 -7.72
C GLN A 84 -27.16 5.08 -6.42
N ALA A 85 -25.95 4.80 -5.94
CA ALA A 85 -25.38 5.46 -4.77
C ALA A 85 -25.25 6.98 -4.98
N ILE A 86 -24.71 7.40 -6.13
CA ILE A 86 -24.62 8.83 -6.49
C ILE A 86 -26.00 9.47 -6.58
N ALA A 87 -26.97 8.82 -7.23
CA ALA A 87 -28.33 9.33 -7.36
C ALA A 87 -29.01 9.49 -5.98
N THR A 88 -28.88 8.47 -5.14
CA THR A 88 -29.47 8.44 -3.79
C THR A 88 -28.84 9.49 -2.89
N ARG A 89 -27.51 9.64 -2.92
CA ARG A 89 -26.83 10.67 -2.11
C ARG A 89 -27.10 12.09 -2.60
N LYS A 90 -27.26 12.31 -3.92
CA LYS A 90 -27.74 13.60 -4.46
C LYS A 90 -29.12 13.95 -3.91
N GLU A 91 -30.03 12.98 -3.84
CA GLU A 91 -31.37 13.21 -3.31
C GLU A 91 -31.36 13.44 -1.79
N SER A 92 -30.58 12.66 -1.05
CA SER A 92 -30.38 12.84 0.38
C SER A 92 -29.82 14.24 0.70
N LEU A 93 -28.87 14.71 -0.11
CA LEU A 93 -28.27 16.03 0.05
C LEU A 93 -29.29 17.17 -0.17
N ARG A 94 -30.24 17.01 -1.09
CA ARG A 94 -31.33 17.99 -1.28
C ARG A 94 -32.26 18.06 -0.06
N LYS A 95 -32.50 16.93 0.60
CA LYS A 95 -33.37 16.84 1.78
C LYS A 95 -32.70 17.40 3.04
N ALA A 96 -31.40 17.18 3.19
CA ALA A 96 -30.59 17.66 4.32
C ALA A 96 -30.24 19.17 4.24
N ALA A 97 -30.87 19.93 3.33
CA ALA A 97 -30.50 21.33 3.06
C ALA A 97 -30.67 22.29 4.26
N SER A 98 -31.37 21.87 5.31
CA SER A 98 -31.65 22.69 6.50
C SER A 98 -30.57 22.64 7.58
N ASP A 99 -29.75 21.59 7.66
CA ASP A 99 -28.68 21.47 8.66
C ASP A 99 -27.29 21.47 7.98
N PRO A 100 -26.45 22.50 8.20
CA PRO A 100 -25.09 22.56 7.69
C PRO A 100 -24.24 21.33 8.05
N SER A 101 -24.48 20.70 9.21
CA SER A 101 -23.73 19.53 9.66
C SER A 101 -24.07 18.29 8.84
N GLU A 102 -25.35 17.96 8.73
CA GLU A 102 -25.80 16.85 7.87
C GLU A 102 -25.43 17.08 6.40
N LEU A 103 -25.54 18.33 5.92
CA LEU A 103 -25.19 18.70 4.56
C LEU A 103 -23.75 18.30 4.20
N ALA A 104 -22.80 18.62 5.08
CA ALA A 104 -21.39 18.32 4.85
C ALA A 104 -21.09 16.81 4.84
N ILE A 105 -21.67 16.07 5.78
CA ILE A 105 -21.52 14.60 5.84
C ILE A 105 -22.10 13.98 4.55
N HIS A 106 -23.26 14.46 4.08
CA HIS A 106 -23.81 14.03 2.79
C HIS A 106 -22.94 14.42 1.59
N MET A 107 -22.37 15.64 1.57
CA MET A 107 -21.44 16.06 0.52
C MET A 107 -20.20 15.17 0.45
N SER A 108 -19.62 14.81 1.59
CA SER A 108 -18.45 13.94 1.66
C SER A 108 -18.76 12.53 1.10
N SER A 109 -19.87 11.92 1.51
CA SER A 109 -20.28 10.61 0.98
C SER A 109 -20.53 10.65 -0.54
N LEU A 110 -21.14 11.74 -1.04
CA LEU A 110 -21.35 11.93 -2.47
C LEU A 110 -20.03 12.13 -3.23
N ALA A 111 -19.09 12.89 -2.65
CA ALA A 111 -17.76 13.07 -3.20
C ALA A 111 -17.03 11.74 -3.34
N ARG A 112 -17.12 10.88 -2.31
CA ARG A 112 -16.51 9.54 -2.32
C ARG A 112 -17.03 8.67 -3.45
N PHE A 113 -18.36 8.57 -3.61
CA PHE A 113 -18.93 7.77 -4.70
C PHE A 113 -18.57 8.30 -6.07
N ARG A 114 -18.47 9.63 -6.23
CA ARG A 114 -17.98 10.24 -7.48
C ARG A 114 -16.52 9.89 -7.74
N HIS A 115 -15.67 9.94 -6.72
CA HIS A 115 -14.27 9.54 -6.85
C HIS A 115 -14.13 8.04 -7.21
N LEU A 116 -14.87 7.15 -6.57
CA LEU A 116 -14.91 5.73 -6.92
C LEU A 116 -15.41 5.52 -8.35
N PHE A 117 -16.43 6.27 -8.79
CA PHE A 117 -16.93 6.21 -10.16
C PHE A 117 -15.88 6.72 -11.17
N PHE A 118 -15.11 7.74 -10.82
CA PHE A 118 -13.95 8.17 -11.61
C PHE A 118 -12.93 7.04 -11.74
N LEU A 119 -12.52 6.37 -10.65
CA LEU A 119 -11.55 5.27 -10.71
C LEU A 119 -12.00 4.13 -11.64
N VAL A 120 -13.30 3.84 -11.68
CA VAL A 120 -13.87 2.78 -12.52
C VAL A 120 -14.03 3.21 -13.98
N THR A 121 -14.37 4.47 -14.24
CA THR A 121 -14.78 4.92 -15.58
C THR A 121 -13.77 5.81 -16.29
N SER A 122 -12.72 6.26 -15.61
CA SER A 122 -11.73 7.23 -16.09
C SER A 122 -12.34 8.59 -16.48
N ARG A 123 -13.58 8.88 -16.08
CA ARG A 123 -14.27 10.13 -16.44
C ARG A 123 -13.88 11.25 -15.48
N ASN A 124 -12.99 12.14 -15.94
CA ASN A 124 -12.42 13.24 -15.15
C ASN A 124 -13.48 14.17 -14.53
N GLU A 125 -14.64 14.35 -15.17
CA GLU A 125 -15.74 15.16 -14.62
C GLU A 125 -16.13 14.73 -13.18
N PHE A 126 -16.07 13.43 -12.88
CA PHE A 126 -16.42 12.90 -11.58
C PHE A 126 -15.35 13.17 -10.53
N LEU A 127 -14.07 13.21 -10.93
CA LEU A 127 -12.99 13.65 -10.05
C LEU A 127 -13.17 15.12 -9.69
N VAL A 128 -13.45 15.99 -10.66
CA VAL A 128 -13.72 17.42 -10.43
C VAL A 128 -14.93 17.61 -9.50
N TYR A 129 -16.00 16.83 -9.69
CA TYR A 129 -17.16 16.88 -8.79
C TYR A 129 -16.87 16.32 -7.39
N ALA A 130 -15.92 15.38 -7.26
CA ALA A 130 -15.51 14.84 -5.98
C ALA A 130 -14.67 15.85 -5.20
N THR A 131 -13.64 16.41 -5.83
CA THR A 131 -12.77 17.43 -5.22
C THR A 131 -13.56 18.69 -4.84
N SER A 132 -14.40 19.21 -5.74
CA SER A 132 -15.26 20.37 -5.43
C SER A 132 -16.26 20.08 -4.29
N GLY A 133 -16.83 18.86 -4.25
CA GLY A 133 -17.75 18.46 -3.18
C GLY A 133 -17.08 18.40 -1.81
N LEU A 134 -15.85 17.87 -1.77
CA LEU A 134 -15.07 17.73 -0.54
C LEU A 134 -14.47 19.06 -0.08
N ASP A 135 -14.02 19.93 -1.00
CA ASP A 135 -13.57 21.30 -0.69
C ASP A 135 -14.72 22.10 -0.06
N ARG A 136 -15.92 22.00 -0.64
CA ARG A 136 -17.11 22.63 -0.07
C ARG A 136 -17.44 22.07 1.32
N CYS A 137 -17.32 20.76 1.53
CA CYS A 137 -17.48 20.13 2.84
C CYS A 137 -16.52 20.73 3.87
N LEU A 138 -15.23 20.83 3.53
CA LEU A 138 -14.18 21.39 4.39
C LEU A 138 -14.40 22.89 4.71
N ARG A 139 -14.98 23.67 3.78
CA ARG A 139 -15.28 25.09 4.00
C ARG A 139 -16.57 25.35 4.78
N THR A 140 -17.56 24.45 4.67
CA THR A 140 -18.91 24.70 5.17
C THR A 140 -19.09 24.22 6.61
N LEU A 141 -18.37 23.16 7.01
CA LEU A 141 -18.62 22.48 8.28
C LEU A 141 -17.75 23.05 9.41
N GLN A 142 -18.40 23.44 10.50
CA GLN A 142 -17.75 23.50 11.82
C GLN A 142 -17.65 22.05 12.32
N MET A 143 -16.46 21.46 12.19
CA MET A 143 -16.15 20.13 12.69
C MET A 143 -14.92 20.19 13.57
N ASP A 144 -14.79 19.18 14.45
CA ASP A 144 -13.54 19.00 15.18
C ASP A 144 -12.37 18.68 14.23
N ASP A 145 -11.16 18.89 14.73
CA ASP A 145 -9.94 18.72 13.95
C ASP A 145 -9.75 17.27 13.47
N TYR A 146 -10.30 16.29 14.19
CA TYR A 146 -10.24 14.88 13.80
C TYR A 146 -11.04 14.58 12.52
N HIS A 147 -12.30 15.01 12.45
CA HIS A 147 -13.11 14.83 11.24
C HIS A 147 -12.56 15.68 10.10
N LYS A 148 -12.00 16.86 10.39
CA LYS A 148 -11.33 17.69 9.40
C LYS A 148 -10.11 16.99 8.81
N ALA A 149 -9.28 16.37 9.66
CA ALA A 149 -8.16 15.54 9.23
C ALA A 149 -8.62 14.36 8.35
N MET A 150 -9.71 13.67 8.72
CA MET A 150 -10.27 12.59 7.90
C MET A 150 -10.63 13.06 6.48
N TYR A 151 -11.28 14.21 6.35
CA TYR A 151 -11.67 14.74 5.04
C TYR A 151 -10.51 15.33 4.25
N MET A 152 -9.52 15.93 4.91
CA MET A 152 -8.27 16.34 4.26
C MET A 152 -7.51 15.12 3.72
N ALA A 153 -7.46 14.03 4.49
CA ALA A 153 -6.87 12.77 4.03
C ALA A 153 -7.60 12.21 2.80
N GLU A 154 -8.93 12.26 2.80
CA GLU A 154 -9.73 11.85 1.66
C GLU A 154 -9.47 12.73 0.42
N MET A 155 -9.24 14.04 0.60
CA MET A 155 -8.81 14.93 -0.49
C MET A 155 -7.43 14.52 -1.03
N GLY A 156 -6.50 14.15 -0.13
CA GLY A 156 -5.21 13.62 -0.49
C GLY A 156 -5.30 12.37 -1.37
N VAL A 157 -6.22 11.45 -1.05
CA VAL A 157 -6.51 10.26 -1.87
C VAL A 157 -7.01 10.62 -3.27
N TYR A 158 -7.80 11.68 -3.42
CA TYR A 158 -8.32 12.11 -4.73
C TYR A 158 -7.20 12.64 -5.62
N HIS A 159 -6.35 13.50 -5.06
CA HIS A 159 -5.17 14.03 -5.77
C HIS A 159 -4.16 12.91 -6.10
N HIS A 160 -3.93 11.99 -5.17
CA HIS A 160 -3.08 10.81 -5.40
C HIS A 160 -3.62 9.95 -6.55
N SER A 161 -4.93 9.71 -6.58
CA SER A 161 -5.58 8.96 -7.66
C SER A 161 -5.49 9.69 -9.00
N SER A 162 -5.64 11.02 -9.01
CA SER A 162 -5.43 11.86 -10.20
C SER A 162 -4.03 11.70 -10.78
N PHE A 163 -3.00 11.80 -9.92
CA PHE A 163 -1.59 11.65 -10.29
C PHE A 163 -1.34 10.30 -11.00
N HIS A 164 -1.79 9.19 -10.41
CA HIS A 164 -1.60 7.87 -11.00
C HIS A 164 -2.46 7.64 -12.26
N HIS A 165 -3.65 8.20 -12.33
CA HIS A 165 -4.56 7.94 -13.45
C HIS A 165 -4.20 8.73 -14.72
N PHE A 166 -3.68 9.94 -14.58
CA PHE A 166 -3.38 10.83 -15.71
C PHE A 166 -1.88 10.89 -16.08
N GLY A 167 -0.98 10.27 -15.30
CA GLY A 167 0.43 10.09 -15.66
C GLY A 167 1.24 11.38 -15.66
N ALA A 168 2.46 11.37 -16.23
CA ALA A 168 3.52 12.38 -16.05
C ALA A 168 3.32 13.77 -16.72
N GLY A 169 2.11 14.32 -16.72
CA GLY A 169 1.86 15.72 -17.11
C GLY A 169 2.24 16.72 -16.01
N LEU A 170 2.39 18.01 -16.36
CA LEU A 170 2.65 19.08 -15.36
C LEU A 170 1.52 19.19 -14.32
N GLU A 171 0.28 18.96 -14.73
CA GLU A 171 -0.89 18.92 -13.84
C GLU A 171 -0.80 17.77 -12.81
N SER A 172 -0.17 16.65 -13.19
CA SER A 172 0.00 15.48 -12.34
C SER A 172 1.01 15.71 -11.20
N ILE A 173 2.10 16.44 -11.49
CA ILE A 173 3.04 16.85 -10.44
C ILE A 173 2.36 17.77 -9.42
N SER A 174 1.50 18.68 -9.88
CA SER A 174 0.68 19.52 -8.99
C SER A 174 -0.24 18.68 -8.12
N ASP A 175 -0.90 17.67 -8.69
CA ASP A 175 -1.75 16.75 -7.93
C ASP A 175 -0.94 15.97 -6.88
N MET A 176 0.24 15.46 -7.19
CA MET A 176 1.09 14.81 -6.18
C MET A 176 1.45 15.77 -5.03
N ILE A 177 1.84 17.01 -5.35
CA ILE A 177 2.16 18.04 -4.35
C ILE A 177 0.94 18.34 -3.47
N ASN A 178 -0.23 18.49 -4.08
CA ASN A 178 -1.48 18.73 -3.35
C ASN A 178 -1.85 17.53 -2.47
N ALA A 179 -1.62 16.29 -2.94
CA ALA A 179 -1.86 15.09 -2.15
C ALA A 179 -0.98 15.04 -0.90
N ILE A 180 0.32 15.32 -1.06
CA ILE A 180 1.29 15.40 0.05
C ILE A 180 0.88 16.49 1.04
N GLN A 181 0.53 17.68 0.55
CA GLN A 181 0.12 18.78 1.42
C GLN A 181 -1.16 18.45 2.21
N CYS A 182 -2.16 17.86 1.56
CA CYS A 182 -3.39 17.43 2.23
C CYS A 182 -3.12 16.44 3.36
N LEU A 183 -2.18 15.49 3.17
CA LEU A 183 -1.82 14.53 4.21
C LEU A 183 -1.04 15.18 5.35
N LYS A 184 -0.13 16.13 5.04
CA LYS A 184 0.59 16.90 6.07
C LYS A 184 -0.37 17.74 6.92
N ASP A 185 -1.25 18.49 6.27
CA ASP A 185 -2.28 19.29 6.96
C ASP A 185 -3.19 18.40 7.82
N ALA A 186 -3.57 17.23 7.31
CA ALA A 186 -4.35 16.26 8.08
C ALA A 186 -3.59 15.74 9.31
N ILE A 187 -2.29 15.46 9.18
CA ILE A 187 -1.45 15.01 10.29
C ILE A 187 -1.30 16.10 11.36
N GLU A 188 -1.11 17.36 10.96
CA GLU A 188 -0.98 18.50 11.89
C GLU A 188 -2.25 18.75 12.71
N LEU A 189 -3.41 18.39 12.19
CA LEU A 189 -4.69 18.49 12.89
C LEU A 189 -4.89 17.38 13.96
N LEU A 190 -4.12 16.29 13.90
CA LEU A 190 -4.26 15.20 14.87
C LEU A 190 -3.45 15.50 16.14
N SER A 191 -4.15 15.64 17.27
CA SER A 191 -3.54 15.66 18.60
C SER A 191 -2.94 14.30 18.99
N GLU A 192 -2.01 14.26 19.96
CA GLU A 192 -1.44 13.01 20.48
C GLU A 192 -2.49 12.08 21.09
N ASP A 193 -3.58 12.64 21.64
CA ASP A 193 -4.70 11.89 22.21
C ASP A 193 -5.67 11.35 21.13
N SER A 194 -5.43 11.66 19.85
CA SER A 194 -6.29 11.21 18.76
C SER A 194 -6.18 9.70 18.58
N PRO A 195 -7.27 9.03 18.16
CA PRO A 195 -7.21 7.60 17.86
C PRO A 195 -6.09 7.25 16.86
N THR A 196 -5.27 6.27 17.23
CA THR A 196 -4.01 5.94 16.55
C THR A 196 -4.18 5.36 15.15
N ALA A 197 -5.35 4.79 14.84
CA ALA A 197 -5.63 4.11 13.58
C ALA A 197 -5.55 5.06 12.38
N LEU A 198 -6.15 6.24 12.49
CA LEU A 198 -6.11 7.25 11.42
C LEU A 198 -4.68 7.78 11.24
N ALA A 199 -4.01 8.16 12.33
CA ALA A 199 -2.64 8.68 12.27
C ALA A 199 -1.67 7.71 11.59
N SER A 200 -1.73 6.42 11.96
CA SER A 200 -0.89 5.37 11.36
C SER A 200 -1.12 5.22 9.86
N TYR A 201 -2.37 5.39 9.42
CA TYR A 201 -2.71 5.40 8.00
C TYR A 201 -2.15 6.63 7.27
N LEU A 202 -2.30 7.82 7.84
CA LEU A 202 -1.79 9.05 7.22
C LEU A 202 -0.27 9.03 7.08
N ASP A 203 0.44 8.61 8.13
CA ASP A 203 1.91 8.48 8.10
C ASP A 203 2.34 7.49 7.00
N ARG A 204 1.62 6.37 6.84
CA ARG A 204 1.88 5.39 5.78
C ARG A 204 1.62 5.93 4.37
N GLU A 205 0.48 6.58 4.15
CA GLU A 205 0.13 7.17 2.84
C GLU A 205 1.09 8.30 2.45
N LEU A 206 1.47 9.14 3.41
CA LEU A 206 2.46 10.20 3.20
C LEU A 206 3.80 9.59 2.78
N ALA A 207 4.26 8.56 3.49
CA ALA A 207 5.49 7.85 3.14
C ALA A 207 5.42 7.23 1.73
N SER A 208 4.28 6.65 1.35
CA SER A 208 4.06 6.11 0.00
C SER A 208 4.16 7.19 -1.08
N LEU A 209 3.55 8.35 -0.87
CA LEU A 209 3.62 9.48 -1.82
C LEU A 209 5.03 10.05 -1.94
N LEU A 210 5.75 10.20 -0.81
CA LEU A 210 7.13 10.67 -0.80
C LEU A 210 8.06 9.69 -1.53
N LEU A 211 7.82 8.38 -1.39
CA LEU A 211 8.53 7.36 -2.16
C LEU A 211 8.27 7.48 -3.67
N CYS A 212 7.00 7.66 -4.08
CA CYS A 212 6.65 7.90 -5.49
C CYS A 212 7.35 9.16 -6.03
N GLN A 213 7.38 10.23 -5.25
CA GLN A 213 8.05 11.48 -5.62
C GLN A 213 9.56 11.30 -5.77
N PHE A 214 10.19 10.61 -4.81
CA PHE A 214 11.62 10.29 -4.85
C PHE A 214 11.98 9.43 -6.06
N ARG A 215 11.21 8.37 -6.36
CA ARG A 215 11.44 7.54 -7.55
C ARG A 215 11.27 8.32 -8.86
N SER A 216 10.44 9.36 -8.87
CA SER A 216 10.22 10.22 -10.04
C SER A 216 11.37 11.21 -10.26
N ASP A 217 12.01 11.68 -9.19
CA ASP A 217 13.16 12.59 -9.26
C ASP A 217 14.11 12.36 -8.05
N PRO A 218 15.04 11.39 -8.14
CA PRO A 218 15.89 11.00 -7.03
C PRO A 218 16.87 12.10 -6.57
N HIS A 219 17.07 13.14 -7.38
CA HIS A 219 17.96 14.25 -7.07
C HIS A 219 17.29 15.34 -6.22
N LYS A 220 15.96 15.32 -6.11
CA LYS A 220 15.26 16.10 -5.11
C LYS A 220 15.28 15.30 -3.80
N ASP A 221 15.99 15.80 -2.80
CA ASP A 221 16.04 15.24 -1.45
C ASP A 221 14.66 15.37 -0.77
N VAL A 222 13.75 14.49 -1.18
CA VAL A 222 12.31 14.54 -0.87
C VAL A 222 11.93 13.50 0.17
N LEU A 223 12.79 12.51 0.42
CA LEU A 223 12.56 11.52 1.45
C LEU A 223 12.76 12.17 2.82
N GLU A 224 11.71 12.80 3.31
CA GLU A 224 11.70 13.50 4.59
C GLU A 224 12.03 12.53 5.72
N ASN A 225 13.20 12.71 6.34
CA ASN A 225 13.62 11.91 7.49
C ASN A 225 12.56 11.91 8.62
N ALA A 226 11.80 13.00 8.76
CA ALA A 226 10.70 13.08 9.72
C ALA A 226 9.54 12.12 9.38
N ALA A 227 9.14 12.00 8.12
CA ALA A 227 8.09 11.06 7.70
C ALA A 227 8.54 9.61 7.88
N ILE A 228 9.81 9.31 7.58
CA ILE A 228 10.40 7.98 7.81
C ILE A 228 10.47 7.67 9.30
N ALA A 229 10.92 8.61 10.13
CA ALA A 229 10.99 8.44 11.58
C ALA A 229 9.61 8.18 12.18
N ARG A 230 8.59 8.95 11.77
CA ARG A 230 7.20 8.73 12.18
C ARG A 230 6.72 7.34 11.76
N LEU A 231 6.96 6.92 10.52
CA LEU A 231 6.56 5.58 10.07
C LEU A 231 7.25 4.46 10.87
N ARG A 232 8.54 4.63 11.21
CA ARG A 232 9.30 3.71 12.08
C ARG A 232 8.67 3.59 13.46
N GLU A 233 8.35 4.72 14.09
CA GLU A 233 7.66 4.74 15.39
C GLU A 233 6.30 4.06 15.30
N ARG A 234 5.54 4.30 14.23
CA ARG A 234 4.23 3.68 14.04
C ARG A 234 4.32 2.16 13.97
N VAL A 235 5.21 1.57 13.17
CA VAL A 235 5.25 0.10 12.98
C VAL A 235 5.59 -0.71 14.23
N ASP A 236 6.11 -0.05 15.26
CA ASP A 236 6.39 -0.64 16.56
C ASP A 236 5.23 -0.47 17.57
N LEU A 237 4.21 0.35 17.26
CA LEU A 237 2.97 0.45 18.03
C LEU A 237 1.97 -0.66 17.70
N PRO A 238 1.07 -1.03 18.63
CA PRO A 238 -0.05 -1.92 18.34
C PRO A 238 -0.94 -1.35 17.22
N MET A 239 -1.04 -2.07 16.11
CA MET A 239 -1.94 -1.79 15.00
C MET A 239 -2.39 -3.09 14.35
N ASP A 240 -3.39 -3.02 13.47
CA ASP A 240 -3.84 -4.19 12.72
C ASP A 240 -2.73 -4.77 11.83
N LEU A 241 -2.76 -6.08 11.63
CA LEU A 241 -1.74 -6.80 10.87
C LEU A 241 -1.61 -6.31 9.43
N ARG A 242 -2.71 -5.92 8.78
CA ARG A 242 -2.71 -5.41 7.40
C ARG A 242 -2.01 -4.06 7.32
N CYS A 243 -2.35 -3.11 8.18
CA CYS A 243 -1.67 -1.82 8.27
C CYS A 243 -0.19 -2.02 8.59
N ARG A 244 0.14 -2.90 9.54
CA ARG A 244 1.53 -3.18 9.91
C ARG A 244 2.33 -3.73 8.74
N SER A 245 1.81 -4.73 8.04
CA SER A 245 2.45 -5.32 6.87
C SER A 245 2.70 -4.27 5.78
N SER A 246 1.68 -3.47 5.43
CA SER A 246 1.83 -2.44 4.39
C SER A 246 2.82 -1.34 4.79
N SER A 247 2.84 -0.92 6.07
CA SER A 247 3.80 0.07 6.56
C SER A 247 5.23 -0.44 6.55
N LEU A 248 5.46 -1.70 6.93
CA LEU A 248 6.78 -2.33 6.88
C LEU A 248 7.30 -2.49 5.44
N GLU A 249 6.43 -2.84 4.50
CA GLU A 249 6.78 -2.91 3.07
C GLU A 249 7.18 -1.54 2.52
N ILE A 250 6.39 -0.49 2.79
CA ILE A 250 6.73 0.88 2.36
C ILE A 250 8.05 1.34 2.97
N LEU A 251 8.28 1.05 4.25
CA LEU A 251 9.53 1.40 4.93
C LEU A 251 10.74 0.68 4.32
N THR A 252 10.59 -0.61 4.02
CA THR A 252 11.61 -1.41 3.33
C THR A 252 11.94 -0.81 1.97
N ASP A 253 10.92 -0.48 1.18
CA ASP A 253 11.06 0.13 -0.15
C ASP A 253 11.74 1.50 -0.10
N ILE A 254 11.40 2.35 0.88
CA ILE A 254 12.03 3.66 1.08
C ILE A 254 13.52 3.50 1.37
N LEU A 255 13.86 2.59 2.28
CA LEU A 255 15.25 2.36 2.68
C LEU A 255 16.07 1.78 1.53
N MET A 256 15.49 0.87 0.74
CA MET A 256 16.12 0.36 -0.47
C MET A 256 16.32 1.44 -1.53
N SER A 257 15.33 2.30 -1.79
CA SER A 257 15.50 3.39 -2.75
C SER A 257 16.56 4.42 -2.29
N ARG A 258 16.64 4.71 -0.98
CA ARG A 258 17.74 5.53 -0.43
C ARG A 258 19.09 4.87 -0.59
N PHE A 259 19.15 3.58 -0.32
CA PHE A 259 20.35 2.79 -0.51
C PHE A 259 20.83 2.85 -1.97
N GLU A 260 19.95 2.63 -2.93
CA GLU A 260 20.28 2.68 -4.35
C GLU A 260 20.86 4.04 -4.76
N SER A 261 20.31 5.13 -4.21
CA SER A 261 20.74 6.49 -4.51
C SER A 261 22.02 6.93 -3.79
N ASN A 262 22.18 6.58 -2.51
CA ASN A 262 23.23 7.11 -1.65
C ASN A 262 24.31 6.07 -1.30
N GLN A 263 24.12 4.80 -1.66
CA GLN A 263 24.96 3.66 -1.31
C GLN A 263 25.19 3.51 0.20
N SER A 264 24.22 3.95 1.01
CA SER A 264 24.28 3.90 2.48
C SER A 264 24.08 2.48 3.00
N ALA A 265 25.16 1.82 3.44
CA ALA A 265 25.09 0.46 4.00
C ALA A 265 24.10 0.34 5.18
N ILE A 266 23.94 1.41 5.97
CA ILE A 266 22.97 1.45 7.08
C ILE A 266 21.54 1.35 6.56
N ASP A 267 21.21 2.04 5.47
CA ASP A 267 19.86 1.98 4.89
C ASP A 267 19.56 0.56 4.37
N LEU A 268 20.55 -0.14 3.81
CA LEU A 268 20.39 -1.55 3.38
C LEU A 268 20.23 -2.52 4.56
N ASP A 269 21.04 -2.37 5.61
CA ASP A 269 20.92 -3.20 6.82
C ASP A 269 19.56 -2.99 7.50
N ASP A 270 19.09 -1.74 7.60
CA ASP A 270 17.75 -1.43 8.12
C ASP A 270 16.66 -2.01 7.21
N ALA A 271 16.78 -1.91 5.88
CA ALA A 271 15.81 -2.47 4.94
C ALA A 271 15.65 -3.98 5.13
N ILE A 272 16.76 -4.71 5.29
CA ILE A 272 16.74 -6.15 5.57
C ILE A 272 16.05 -6.44 6.90
N ALA A 273 16.38 -5.69 7.96
CA ALA A 273 15.77 -5.88 9.28
C ALA A 273 14.24 -5.63 9.27
N TYR A 274 13.76 -4.62 8.54
CA TYR A 274 12.33 -4.37 8.38
C TYR A 274 11.67 -5.42 7.48
N HIS A 275 12.35 -5.90 6.44
CA HIS A 275 11.84 -6.97 5.59
C HIS A 275 11.71 -8.30 6.35
N GLU A 276 12.62 -8.59 7.29
CA GLU A 276 12.47 -9.73 8.21
C GLU A 276 11.22 -9.58 9.10
N LYS A 277 10.89 -8.36 9.55
CA LYS A 277 9.61 -8.11 10.22
C LYS A 277 8.42 -8.40 9.28
N VAL A 278 8.50 -8.13 7.98
CA VAL A 278 7.47 -8.53 7.00
C VAL A 278 7.34 -10.04 6.92
N LEU A 279 8.46 -10.77 6.82
CA LEU A 279 8.46 -12.23 6.75
C LEU A 279 7.82 -12.88 7.99
N ARG A 280 8.07 -12.34 9.19
CA ARG A 280 7.43 -12.80 10.45
C ARG A 280 5.90 -12.66 10.46
N LEU A 281 5.32 -11.81 9.62
CA LEU A 281 3.86 -11.63 9.53
C LEU A 281 3.20 -12.61 8.56
N LEU A 282 3.97 -13.39 7.79
CA LEU A 282 3.42 -14.32 6.83
C LEU A 282 3.07 -15.67 7.50
N PRO A 283 1.88 -16.23 7.25
CA PRO A 283 1.40 -17.42 7.95
C PRO A 283 2.22 -18.68 7.64
N ASP A 284 2.87 -18.73 6.47
CA ASP A 284 3.67 -19.88 6.02
C ASP A 284 5.14 -19.79 6.46
N ILE A 285 5.51 -18.74 7.19
CA ILE A 285 6.87 -18.51 7.66
C ILE A 285 6.91 -18.62 9.18
N GLU A 286 7.74 -19.55 9.65
CA GLU A 286 8.18 -19.60 11.03
C GLU A 286 9.59 -19.00 11.11
N MET A 287 9.83 -18.12 12.09
CA MET A 287 11.17 -17.58 12.34
C MET A 287 11.59 -17.86 13.76
N ASP A 288 12.77 -18.45 13.92
CA ASP A 288 13.39 -18.67 15.23
C ASP A 288 13.95 -17.35 15.81
N ASP A 289 14.26 -17.34 17.11
CA ASP A 289 14.81 -16.17 17.82
C ASP A 289 16.15 -15.68 17.25
N ASP A 290 16.90 -16.57 16.59
CA ASP A 290 18.16 -16.27 15.91
C ASP A 290 18.00 -15.69 14.50
N GLY A 291 16.75 -15.53 14.03
CA GLY A 291 16.42 -15.02 12.71
C GLY A 291 16.34 -16.09 11.62
N THR A 292 16.52 -17.38 11.95
CA THR A 292 16.42 -18.46 10.98
C THR A 292 14.99 -18.60 10.46
N ILE A 293 14.82 -18.43 9.15
CA ILE A 293 13.53 -18.60 8.47
C ILE A 293 13.30 -20.08 8.16
N LYS A 294 12.13 -20.59 8.53
CA LYS A 294 11.64 -21.92 8.18
C LYS A 294 10.36 -21.79 7.34
N CYS A 295 10.40 -22.36 6.14
CA CYS A 295 9.24 -22.47 5.25
C CYS A 295 9.40 -23.77 4.44
N THR A 296 8.53 -24.75 4.66
CA THR A 296 8.71 -26.11 4.10
C THR A 296 7.97 -26.31 2.78
N ASP A 297 6.72 -25.86 2.68
CA ASP A 297 5.96 -25.88 1.43
C ASP A 297 4.93 -24.76 1.42
N THR A 298 5.07 -23.84 0.46
CA THR A 298 4.13 -22.75 0.24
C THR A 298 3.89 -22.58 -1.25
N LYS A 299 2.64 -22.30 -1.60
CA LYS A 299 2.23 -21.84 -2.94
C LYS A 299 1.76 -20.39 -2.91
N SER A 300 1.81 -19.74 -1.74
CA SER A 300 1.40 -18.35 -1.57
C SER A 300 2.31 -17.44 -2.38
N GLU A 301 1.73 -16.72 -3.34
CA GLU A 301 2.50 -15.81 -4.19
C GLU A 301 3.15 -14.70 -3.35
N THR A 302 2.45 -14.24 -2.32
CA THR A 302 2.94 -13.23 -1.38
C THR A 302 4.19 -13.69 -0.63
N THR A 303 4.22 -14.95 -0.18
CA THR A 303 5.38 -15.54 0.51
C THR A 303 6.55 -15.70 -0.45
N LEU A 304 6.30 -16.20 -1.67
CA LEU A 304 7.33 -16.35 -2.69
C LEU A 304 7.95 -14.99 -3.09
N ASP A 305 7.14 -13.94 -3.19
CA ASP A 305 7.62 -12.59 -3.50
C ASP A 305 8.41 -11.98 -2.36
N ALA A 306 7.96 -12.14 -1.11
CA ALA A 306 8.70 -11.68 0.05
C ALA A 306 10.07 -12.37 0.15
N LEU A 307 10.14 -13.69 -0.06
CA LEU A 307 11.41 -14.43 -0.09
C LEU A 307 12.31 -14.00 -1.25
N THR A 308 11.73 -13.64 -2.40
CA THR A 308 12.48 -13.11 -3.55
C THR A 308 13.11 -11.75 -3.23
N SER A 309 12.35 -10.84 -2.63
CA SER A 309 12.87 -9.55 -2.16
C SER A 309 13.98 -9.74 -1.13
N TYR A 310 13.78 -10.61 -0.14
CA TYR A 310 14.78 -10.92 0.89
C TYR A 310 16.09 -11.42 0.28
N SER A 311 15.99 -12.39 -0.64
CA SER A 311 17.14 -12.94 -1.36
C SER A 311 17.88 -11.85 -2.15
N THR A 312 17.13 -10.93 -2.76
CA THR A 312 17.71 -9.81 -3.51
C THR A 312 18.47 -8.86 -2.58
N PHE A 313 17.92 -8.53 -1.42
CA PHE A 313 18.57 -7.62 -0.47
C PHE A 313 19.86 -8.21 0.12
N LEU A 314 19.82 -9.50 0.51
CA LEU A 314 21.01 -10.20 0.98
C LEU A 314 22.09 -10.31 -0.09
N CYS A 315 21.71 -10.62 -1.33
CA CYS A 315 22.62 -10.67 -2.48
C CYS A 315 23.28 -9.30 -2.74
N THR A 316 22.50 -8.22 -2.67
CA THR A 316 22.99 -6.84 -2.79
C THR A 316 23.97 -6.50 -1.66
N ARG A 317 23.65 -6.89 -0.42
CA ARG A 317 24.51 -6.63 0.74
C ARG A 317 25.83 -7.38 0.67
N PHE A 318 25.80 -8.63 0.21
CA PHE A 318 26.99 -9.38 -0.12
C PHE A 318 27.82 -8.67 -1.20
N GLY A 319 27.19 -8.20 -2.27
CA GLY A 319 27.90 -7.47 -3.35
C GLY A 319 28.65 -6.22 -2.85
N GLN A 320 28.14 -5.55 -1.81
CA GLN A 320 28.81 -4.40 -1.21
C GLN A 320 29.93 -4.75 -0.22
N THR A 321 29.74 -5.79 0.58
CA THR A 321 30.64 -6.14 1.70
C THR A 321 31.62 -7.27 1.35
N GLY A 322 31.38 -7.98 0.26
CA GLY A 322 32.13 -9.14 -0.20
C GLY A 322 32.13 -10.28 0.83
N ALA A 323 33.29 -10.93 0.98
CA ALA A 323 33.48 -12.11 1.81
C ALA A 323 33.20 -11.91 3.32
N LEU A 324 33.03 -10.67 3.80
CA LEU A 324 32.69 -10.39 5.20
C LEU A 324 31.30 -10.90 5.61
N LYS A 325 30.40 -11.11 4.63
CA LYS A 325 29.04 -11.63 4.87
C LYS A 325 28.73 -12.84 3.97
N SER A 326 29.61 -13.85 3.94
CA SER A 326 29.40 -15.07 3.11
C SER A 326 28.06 -15.77 3.38
N THR A 327 27.57 -15.70 4.62
CA THR A 327 26.26 -16.25 5.03
C THR A 327 25.08 -15.59 4.32
N ASP A 328 25.20 -14.32 3.93
CA ASP A 328 24.13 -13.62 3.19
C ASP A 328 23.93 -14.23 1.82
N LEU A 329 25.03 -14.51 1.10
CA LEU A 329 24.95 -15.08 -0.23
C LEU A 329 24.41 -16.51 -0.19
N GLU A 330 24.86 -17.31 0.78
CA GLU A 330 24.34 -18.67 0.98
C GLU A 330 22.83 -18.66 1.24
N THR A 331 22.37 -17.77 2.11
CA THR A 331 20.96 -17.60 2.46
C THR A 331 20.14 -17.08 1.27
N ALA A 332 20.66 -16.09 0.54
CA ALA A 332 20.04 -15.55 -0.67
C ALA A 332 19.87 -16.63 -1.75
N MET A 333 20.91 -17.43 -1.97
CA MET A 333 20.89 -18.53 -2.94
C MET A 333 19.88 -19.60 -2.54
N TYR A 334 19.86 -19.99 -1.26
CA TYR A 334 18.91 -20.98 -0.75
C TYR A 334 17.46 -20.58 -1.05
N TRP A 335 17.09 -19.35 -0.70
CA TRP A 335 15.72 -18.86 -0.92
C TRP A 335 15.40 -18.59 -2.39
N ALA A 336 16.35 -18.07 -3.17
CA ALA A 336 16.15 -17.91 -4.62
C ALA A 336 15.94 -19.26 -5.33
N GLU A 337 16.66 -20.31 -4.93
CA GLU A 337 16.43 -21.68 -5.42
C GLU A 337 15.09 -22.25 -4.94
N PHE A 338 14.73 -22.01 -3.68
CA PHE A 338 13.47 -22.46 -3.11
C PHE A 338 12.28 -21.89 -3.89
N VAL A 339 12.32 -20.59 -4.20
CA VAL A 339 11.26 -19.87 -4.92
C VAL A 339 11.20 -20.29 -6.38
N THR A 340 12.33 -20.39 -7.08
CA THR A 340 12.36 -20.78 -8.51
C THR A 340 11.82 -22.18 -8.76
N LYS A 341 11.97 -23.12 -7.81
CA LYS A 341 11.39 -24.47 -7.88
C LYS A 341 9.86 -24.49 -7.68
N ARG A 342 9.27 -23.42 -7.15
CA ARG A 342 7.85 -23.33 -6.76
C ARG A 342 7.07 -22.24 -7.51
N ILE A 343 7.59 -21.76 -8.63
CA ILE A 343 6.89 -20.76 -9.46
C ILE A 343 5.52 -21.34 -9.91
N PRO A 344 4.39 -20.71 -9.53
CA PRO A 344 3.07 -21.15 -9.96
C PRO A 344 2.95 -21.12 -11.49
N LYS A 345 2.21 -22.07 -12.07
CA LYS A 345 2.05 -22.16 -13.54
C LYS A 345 1.33 -20.95 -14.14
N ASP A 346 0.41 -20.38 -13.37
CA ASP A 346 -0.45 -19.27 -13.82
C ASP A 346 0.15 -17.89 -13.48
N CYS A 347 1.36 -17.82 -12.92
CA CYS A 347 1.98 -16.54 -12.56
C CYS A 347 2.35 -15.71 -13.80
N SER A 348 2.39 -14.39 -13.63
CA SER A 348 2.77 -13.47 -14.70
C SER A 348 4.20 -13.73 -15.20
N GLN A 349 4.45 -13.50 -16.49
CA GLN A 349 5.81 -13.61 -17.05
C GLN A 349 6.80 -12.65 -16.37
N ARG A 350 6.31 -11.50 -15.90
CA ARG A 350 7.12 -10.53 -15.15
C ARG A 350 7.55 -11.11 -13.80
N THR A 351 6.61 -11.67 -13.04
CA THR A 351 6.89 -12.31 -11.74
C THR A 351 7.83 -13.48 -11.89
N LYS A 352 7.59 -14.34 -12.89
CA LYS A 352 8.48 -15.45 -13.23
C LYS A 352 9.91 -14.98 -13.49
N ARG A 353 10.10 -13.99 -14.38
CA ARG A 353 11.42 -13.43 -14.69
C ARG A 353 12.09 -12.79 -13.48
N ARG A 354 11.34 -12.10 -12.62
CA ARG A 354 11.87 -11.50 -11.39
C ARG A 354 12.49 -12.56 -10.48
N ARG A 355 11.80 -13.70 -10.28
CA ARG A 355 12.26 -14.82 -9.46
C ARG A 355 13.49 -15.51 -10.06
N GLU A 356 13.48 -15.75 -11.37
CA GLU A 356 14.61 -16.32 -12.10
C GLU A 356 15.84 -15.41 -12.05
N ASN A 357 15.66 -14.10 -12.27
CA ASN A 357 16.73 -13.10 -12.21
C ASN A 357 17.34 -13.00 -10.81
N CYS A 358 16.55 -13.17 -9.75
CA CYS A 358 17.06 -13.20 -8.38
C CYS A 358 18.09 -14.32 -8.19
N LEU A 359 17.76 -15.54 -8.63
CA LEU A 359 18.70 -16.67 -8.59
C LEU A 359 19.93 -16.43 -9.46
N VAL A 360 19.73 -15.91 -10.67
CA VAL A 360 20.83 -15.57 -11.60
C VAL A 360 21.78 -14.56 -10.97
N ASN A 361 21.28 -13.50 -10.35
CA ASN A 361 22.10 -12.50 -9.69
C ASN A 361 22.93 -13.11 -8.56
N CYS A 362 22.34 -13.99 -7.73
CA CYS A 362 23.07 -14.69 -6.68
C CYS A 362 24.19 -15.60 -7.25
N LEU A 363 23.89 -16.36 -8.31
CA LEU A 363 24.88 -17.19 -9.01
C LEU A 363 26.03 -16.35 -9.58
N MET A 364 25.72 -15.21 -10.18
CA MET A 364 26.73 -14.30 -10.72
C MET A 364 27.60 -13.67 -9.63
N GLN A 365 27.02 -13.30 -8.48
CA GLN A 365 27.77 -12.81 -7.32
C GLN A 365 28.71 -13.89 -6.77
N ARG A 366 28.25 -15.14 -6.65
CA ARG A 366 29.11 -16.25 -6.22
C ARG A 366 30.23 -16.54 -7.21
N TYR A 367 29.92 -16.52 -8.50
CA TYR A 367 30.94 -16.64 -9.54
C TYR A 367 32.00 -15.55 -9.43
N GLN A 368 31.60 -14.30 -9.19
CA GLN A 368 32.54 -13.18 -9.03
C GLN A 368 33.41 -13.32 -7.77
N ALA A 369 32.87 -13.85 -6.68
CA ALA A 369 33.58 -14.03 -5.43
C ALA A 369 34.55 -15.23 -5.45
N ASP A 370 34.09 -16.39 -5.92
CA ASP A 370 34.78 -17.68 -5.73
C ASP A 370 35.25 -18.33 -7.05
N GLY A 371 34.83 -17.81 -8.21
CA GLY A 371 35.16 -18.35 -9.53
C GLY A 371 34.51 -19.68 -9.99
N PRO A 372 33.41 -20.22 -9.39
CA PRO A 372 32.83 -21.48 -9.87
C PRO A 372 32.14 -21.34 -11.23
N ILE A 373 32.78 -21.82 -12.30
CA ILE A 373 32.26 -21.71 -13.67
C ILE A 373 30.88 -22.37 -13.88
N GLU A 374 30.52 -23.37 -13.04
CA GLU A 374 29.20 -24.01 -13.09
C GLU A 374 28.05 -23.01 -12.86
N ASP A 375 28.30 -21.93 -12.12
CA ASP A 375 27.27 -20.92 -11.85
C ASP A 375 26.86 -20.16 -13.11
N ILE A 376 27.79 -19.95 -14.05
CA ILE A 376 27.47 -19.38 -15.37
C ILE A 376 26.54 -20.32 -16.14
N TYR A 377 26.85 -21.63 -16.15
CA TYR A 377 26.01 -22.61 -16.84
C TYR A 377 24.61 -22.71 -16.22
N ARG A 378 24.53 -22.64 -14.88
CA ARG A 378 23.25 -22.63 -14.16
C ARG A 378 22.44 -21.37 -14.43
N ALA A 379 23.08 -20.19 -14.43
CA ALA A 379 22.45 -18.92 -14.77
C ALA A 379 21.88 -18.94 -16.19
N TYR A 380 22.64 -19.47 -17.16
CA TYR A 380 22.18 -19.63 -18.53
C TYR A 380 20.96 -20.57 -18.64
N ARG A 381 20.98 -21.73 -17.97
CA ARG A 381 19.85 -22.68 -17.95
C ARG A 381 18.60 -22.08 -17.31
N THR A 382 18.76 -21.20 -16.32
CA THR A 382 17.64 -20.56 -15.62
C THR A 382 16.91 -19.53 -16.48
N THR A 383 17.63 -18.85 -17.37
CA THR A 383 17.07 -17.77 -18.21
C THR A 383 16.63 -18.21 -19.61
N THR A 384 17.07 -19.38 -20.07
CA THR A 384 16.73 -19.89 -21.40
C THR A 384 15.55 -20.87 -21.32
N PRO A 385 14.44 -20.63 -22.03
CA PRO A 385 13.38 -21.62 -22.12
C PRO A 385 13.95 -22.84 -22.86
N HIS A 386 13.81 -24.03 -22.25
CA HIS A 386 14.13 -25.28 -22.92
C HIS A 386 13.38 -25.34 -24.26
N ARG A 387 14.10 -25.12 -25.37
CA ARG A 387 13.63 -25.52 -26.70
C ARG A 387 13.67 -27.04 -26.69
N VAL A 388 12.50 -27.66 -26.50
CA VAL A 388 12.26 -29.08 -26.79
C VAL A 388 12.15 -29.25 -28.28
#